data_AF-A0A3R6QJF6-F1
#
_entry.id   AF-A0A3R6QJF6-F1
#
_cell.length_a   1.000
_cell.length_b   1.000
_cell.length_c   1.000
_cell.angle_alpha   90.00
_cell.angle_beta   90.00
_cell.angle_gamma   90.00
#
_symmetry.space_group_name_H-M   'P 1'
#
loop_
_entity.id
_entity.type
_entity.pdbx_description
1 polymer ?
#
loop_
_entity_poly.entity_id
_entity_poly.type
_entity_poly.pdbx_seq_one_letter_code
_entity_poly.pdbx_strand_id
1 'polypeptide(L)'
;MNNKEAYMELLIYMITSAAGLENEPHIYGPLRMIEASQRLCGLMQEEEPDNEDLKELIRIIENGKQKSTSDEEAFYQMLQDAAAKLVDLL
;
A
#
# COMPACT_ATOMS: atom_id res chain seq x y z
N MET A 1 -16.72 9.75 -3.02
CA MET A 1 -17.12 8.34 -3.21
C MET A 1 -17.98 7.94 -2.01
N ASN A 2 -18.85 6.93 -2.09
CA ASN A 2 -19.47 6.42 -0.86
C ASN A 2 -18.38 5.62 -0.12
N ASN A 3 -17.95 6.05 1.06
CA ASN A 3 -16.87 5.36 1.81
C ASN A 3 -17.16 3.86 1.97
N LYS A 4 -18.45 3.46 2.03
CA LYS A 4 -18.86 2.06 2.03
C LYS A 4 -18.40 1.28 0.80
N GLU A 5 -18.51 1.84 -0.41
CA GLU A 5 -18.07 1.19 -1.64
C GLU A 5 -16.56 1.03 -1.65
N ALA A 6 -15.83 2.07 -1.24
CA ALA A 6 -14.38 2.06 -1.19
C ALA A 6 -13.83 1.04 -0.18
N TYR A 7 -14.46 0.92 0.99
CA TYR A 7 -14.14 -0.13 1.96
C TYR A 7 -14.42 -1.53 1.41
N MET A 8 -15.52 -1.71 0.66
CA MET A 8 -15.83 -2.98 0.02
C MET A 8 -14.83 -3.33 -1.08
N GLU A 9 -14.41 -2.36 -1.89
CA GLU A 9 -13.39 -2.56 -2.92
C GLU A 9 -12.04 -2.96 -2.32
N LEU A 10 -11.63 -2.31 -1.23
CA LEU A 10 -10.41 -2.66 -0.49
C LEU A 10 -10.52 -4.08 0.09
N LEU A 11 -11.66 -4.43 0.70
CA LEU A 11 -11.90 -5.77 1.24
C LEU A 11 -11.86 -6.86 0.15
N ILE A 12 -12.53 -6.62 -0.98
CA ILE A 12 -12.51 -7.53 -2.13
C ILE A 12 -11.08 -7.69 -2.64
N TYR A 13 -10.35 -6.60 -2.80
CA TYR A 13 -8.96 -6.62 -3.25
C TYR A 13 -8.09 -7.46 -2.30
N MET A 14 -8.16 -7.25 -0.98
CA MET A 14 -7.35 -7.99 -0.01
C MET A 14 -7.66 -9.50 -0.03
N ILE A 15 -8.94 -9.87 -0.03
CA ILE A 15 -9.35 -11.29 0.01
C ILE A 15 -8.98 -12.02 -1.29
N THR A 16 -9.27 -11.42 -2.44
CA THR A 16 -8.96 -12.03 -3.74
C THR A 16 -7.45 -12.09 -3.99
N SER A 17 -6.72 -11.07 -3.55
CA SER A 17 -5.25 -11.08 -3.50
C SER A 17 -4.74 -12.26 -2.68
N ALA A 18 -5.15 -12.36 -1.41
CA ALA A 18 -4.69 -13.44 -0.53
C ALA A 18 -4.98 -14.84 -1.11
N ALA A 19 -6.18 -15.06 -1.68
CA ALA A 19 -6.54 -16.32 -2.32
C ALA A 19 -5.68 -16.63 -3.56
N GLY A 20 -5.27 -15.62 -4.32
CA GLY A 20 -4.44 -15.80 -5.52
C GLY A 20 -2.98 -16.10 -5.24
N LEU A 21 -2.47 -15.83 -4.03
CA LEU A 21 -1.03 -15.97 -3.71
C LEU A 21 -0.52 -17.42 -3.75
N GLU A 22 -1.39 -18.43 -3.64
CA GLU A 22 -0.99 -19.85 -3.59
C GLU A 22 -0.10 -20.25 -4.78
N ASN A 23 -0.33 -19.66 -5.96
CA ASN A 23 0.34 -20.05 -7.21
C ASN A 23 1.15 -18.91 -7.84
N GLU A 24 1.50 -17.88 -7.06
CA GLU A 24 2.19 -16.68 -7.55
C GLU A 24 3.60 -16.53 -6.98
N PRO A 25 4.48 -15.73 -7.62
CA PRO A 25 5.80 -15.42 -7.07
C PRO A 25 5.68 -14.81 -5.65
N HIS A 26 6.56 -15.22 -4.74
CA HIS A 26 6.50 -14.80 -3.33
C HIS A 26 6.47 -13.29 -3.13
N ILE A 27 7.11 -12.52 -4.01
CA ILE A 27 7.14 -11.06 -3.98
C ILE A 27 5.76 -10.41 -4.14
N TYR A 28 4.79 -11.11 -4.72
CA TYR A 28 3.43 -10.58 -4.88
C TYR A 28 2.70 -10.45 -3.55
N GLY A 29 3.07 -11.23 -2.53
CA GLY A 29 2.52 -11.09 -1.18
C GLY A 29 2.80 -9.69 -0.61
N PRO A 30 4.07 -9.31 -0.42
CA PRO A 30 4.45 -7.96 0.00
C PRO A 30 3.90 -6.86 -0.92
N LEU A 31 3.92 -7.06 -2.25
CA LEU A 31 3.37 -6.08 -3.19
C LEU A 31 1.88 -5.81 -2.96
N ARG A 32 1.07 -6.87 -2.80
CA ARG A 32 -0.37 -6.73 -2.57
C ARG A 32 -0.69 -6.13 -1.21
N MET A 33 0.11 -6.47 -0.18
CA MET A 33 -0.03 -5.83 1.12
C MET A 33 0.25 -4.33 1.04
N ILE A 34 1.33 -3.90 0.39
CA ILE A 34 1.65 -2.47 0.31
C ILE A 34 0.66 -1.71 -0.59
N GLU A 35 0.12 -2.34 -1.64
CA GLU A 35 -0.97 -1.79 -2.45
C GLU A 35 -2.27 -1.61 -1.63
N ALA A 36 -2.63 -2.58 -0.78
CA ALA A 36 -3.75 -2.45 0.14
C ALA A 36 -3.53 -1.32 1.15
N SER A 37 -2.32 -1.23 1.73
CA SER A 37 -1.94 -0.14 2.64
C SER A 37 -2.05 1.22 1.96
N GLN A 38 -1.61 1.35 0.70
CA GLN A 38 -1.72 2.60 -0.06
C GLN A 38 -3.19 3.02 -0.25
N ARG A 39 -4.06 2.07 -0.60
CA ARG A 39 -5.50 2.33 -0.75
C ARG A 39 -6.12 2.79 0.56
N LEU A 40 -5.77 2.14 1.68
CA LEU A 40 -6.21 2.57 3.00
C LEU A 40 -5.73 3.99 3.33
N CYS A 41 -4.47 4.31 3.04
CA CYS A 41 -3.94 5.67 3.21
C CYS A 41 -4.74 6.68 2.38
N GLY A 42 -5.14 6.34 1.14
CA GLY A 42 -6.01 7.18 0.33
C GLY A 42 -7.36 7.47 0.99
N LEU A 43 -7.98 6.47 1.63
CA LEU A 43 -9.24 6.66 2.37
C LEU A 43 -9.05 7.56 3.59
N MET A 44 -7.96 7.37 4.35
CA MET A 44 -7.60 8.24 5.47
C MET A 44 -7.34 9.68 5.00
N GLN A 45 -6.74 9.85 3.82
CA GLN A 45 -6.44 11.16 3.26
C GLN A 45 -7.69 11.92 2.81
N GLU A 46 -8.76 11.22 2.41
CA GLU A 46 -10.06 11.87 2.16
C GLU A 46 -10.64 12.50 3.43
N GLU A 47 -10.35 11.93 4.60
CA GLU A 47 -10.76 12.45 5.92
C GLU A 47 -9.79 13.52 6.45
N GLU A 48 -8.50 13.40 6.11
CA GLU A 48 -7.42 14.31 6.52
C GLU A 48 -6.63 14.88 5.32
N PRO A 49 -7.25 15.76 4.49
CA PRO A 49 -6.67 16.19 3.22
C PRO A 49 -5.39 17.03 3.37
N ASP A 50 -5.13 17.60 4.54
CA ASP A 50 -3.97 18.43 4.84
C ASP A 50 -2.84 17.67 5.56
N ASN A 51 -3.01 16.35 5.80
CA ASN A 51 -1.98 15.52 6.43
C ASN A 51 -0.84 15.24 5.42
N GLU A 52 0.26 15.99 5.56
CA GLU A 52 1.43 15.88 4.68
C GLU A 52 2.24 14.60 4.90
N ASP A 53 2.28 14.06 6.12
CA ASP A 53 2.96 12.81 6.41
C ASP A 53 2.28 11.63 5.71
N LEU A 54 0.94 11.65 5.66
CA LEU A 54 0.15 10.66 4.92
C LEU A 54 0.34 10.78 3.40
N LYS A 55 0.40 12.02 2.88
CA LYS A 55 0.74 12.28 1.47
C LYS A 55 2.13 11.75 1.12
N GLU A 56 3.11 11.97 1.99
CA GLU A 56 4.47 11.49 1.78
C GLU A 56 4.53 9.96 1.81
N LEU A 57 3.87 9.31 2.76
CA LEU A 57 3.77 7.85 2.82
C LEU A 57 3.18 7.27 1.53
N ILE A 58 2.09 7.85 1.02
CA ILE A 58 1.49 7.44 -0.26
C ILE A 58 2.51 7.54 -1.39
N ARG A 59 3.26 8.65 -1.50
CA ARG A 59 4.27 8.85 -2.54
C ARG A 59 5.43 7.85 -2.46
N ILE A 60 5.90 7.55 -1.24
CA ILE A 60 6.96 6.55 -1.01
C ILE A 60 6.52 5.20 -1.60
N ILE A 61 5.31 4.76 -1.25
CA ILE A 61 4.74 3.49 -1.72
C ILE A 61 4.57 3.49 -3.24
N GLU A 62 4.00 4.57 -3.79
CA GLU A 62 3.66 4.68 -5.21
C GLU A 62 4.89 4.59 -6.12
N ASN A 63 5.99 5.22 -5.70
CA ASN A 63 7.26 5.22 -6.42
C ASN A 63 8.02 3.90 -6.30
N GLY A 64 7.95 3.22 -5.14
CA GLY A 64 8.70 2.00 -4.92
C GLY A 64 8.00 0.72 -5.39
N LYS A 65 6.66 0.64 -5.34
CA LYS A 65 5.94 -0.61 -5.69
C LYS A 65 6.19 -1.09 -7.12
N GLN A 66 6.45 -0.14 -8.04
CA GLN A 66 6.78 -0.42 -9.44
C GLN A 66 8.11 -1.16 -9.62
N LYS A 67 8.97 -1.17 -8.59
CA LYS A 67 10.27 -1.83 -8.61
C LYS A 67 10.20 -3.31 -8.27
N SER A 68 9.06 -3.81 -7.78
CA SER A 68 8.91 -5.21 -7.35
C SER A 68 9.43 -6.21 -8.38
N THR A 69 9.22 -5.99 -9.69
CA THR A 69 9.67 -6.93 -10.73
C THR A 69 10.96 -6.54 -11.44
N SER A 70 11.47 -5.32 -11.24
CA SER A 70 12.65 -4.79 -11.95
C SER A 70 13.88 -4.60 -11.05
N ASP A 71 13.66 -4.37 -9.75
CA ASP A 71 14.67 -4.12 -8.73
C ASP A 71 14.09 -4.48 -7.35
N GLU A 72 14.15 -5.76 -7.02
CA GLU A 72 13.58 -6.34 -5.80
C GLU A 72 14.23 -5.76 -4.52
N GLU A 73 15.54 -5.48 -4.55
CA GLU A 73 16.25 -4.85 -3.43
C GLU A 73 15.70 -3.44 -3.15
N ALA A 74 15.54 -2.63 -4.19
CA ALA A 74 14.95 -1.30 -4.05
C ALA A 74 13.47 -1.34 -3.65
N PHE A 75 12.73 -2.39 -4.04
CA PHE A 75 11.36 -2.61 -3.56
C PHE A 75 11.34 -2.88 -2.05
N TYR A 76 12.18 -3.78 -1.55
CA TYR A 76 12.27 -4.07 -0.12
C TYR A 76 12.79 -2.87 0.69
N GLN A 77 13.71 -2.07 0.14
CA GLN A 77 14.12 -0.82 0.78
C GLN A 77 12.95 0.15 0.92
N MET A 78 12.11 0.30 -0.11
CA MET A 78 10.89 1.11 0.01
C MET A 78 9.96 0.61 1.13
N LEU A 79 9.82 -0.71 1.32
CA LEU A 79 9.02 -1.23 2.44
C LEU A 79 9.59 -0.81 3.79
N GLN A 80 10.92 -0.75 3.93
CA GLN A 80 11.57 -0.22 5.15
C GLN A 80 11.34 1.28 5.32
N ASP A 81 11.44 2.05 4.23
CA ASP A 81 11.22 3.50 4.25
C ASP A 81 9.76 3.83 4.62
N ALA A 82 8.79 3.09 4.06
CA ALA A 82 7.38 3.20 4.41
C ALA A 82 7.12 2.84 5.87
N ALA A 83 7.77 1.78 6.37
CA ALA A 83 7.67 1.38 7.78
C ALA A 83 8.26 2.44 8.73
N ALA A 84 9.38 3.08 8.36
CA ALA A 84 9.97 4.17 9.12
C ALA A 84 9.05 5.41 9.14
N LYS A 85 8.44 5.76 7.99
CA LYS A 85 7.53 6.91 7.88
C LYS A 85 6.28 6.79 8.77
N LEU A 86 5.83 5.57 9.07
CA LEU A 86 4.69 5.35 9.99
C LEU A 86 4.94 5.93 11.39
N VAL A 87 6.20 6.13 11.82
CA VAL A 87 6.52 6.75 13.11
C VAL A 87 6.07 8.21 13.16
N ASP A 88 6.06 8.91 12.01
CA ASP A 88 5.64 10.31 11.92
C ASP A 88 4.10 10.47 11.94
N LEU A 89 3.35 9.36 11.84
CA LEU A 89 1.88 9.34 11.84
C LEU A 89 1.27 9.06 13.23
N LEU A 90 2.11 8.93 14.27
CA LEU A 90 1.71 8.70 15.67
C LEU A 90 1.72 9.99 16.48
#